data_AF-A0A7J4ENE3-F1
#
_entry.id   AF-A0A7J4ENE3-F1
#
_cell.length_a   1.000
_cell.length_b   1.000
_cell.length_c   1.000
_cell.angle_alpha   90.00
_cell.angle_beta   90.00
_cell.angle_gamma   90.00
#
_symmetry.space_group_name_H-M   'P 1'
#
loop_
_entity.id
_entity.type
_entity.pdbx_description
1 polymer ?
#
loop_
_entity_poly.entity_id
_entity_poly.type
_entity_poly.pdbx_seq_one_letter_code
_entity_poly.pdbx_strand_id
1 'polypeptide(L)'
;MIKSMANDIKDRFSNIGVDLSADDIESRLDKLITKFKVPKDEARRSVINFYLKENKIQSEDFYKLSAQASEIVSIKDIKEENQWISVKGKIVQLWDALHDSISQVGLIGDETGTIKFTKWKSANLPELVEGKSYLLSNV
;
A
#
# COMPACT_ATOMS: atom_id res chain seq x y z
N MET A 1 7.53 13.87 -5.80
CA MET A 1 7.74 13.18 -4.51
C MET A 1 6.60 13.47 -3.53
N ILE A 2 6.41 14.66 -2.97
CA ILE A 2 5.24 14.92 -2.09
C ILE A 2 3.96 15.15 -2.90
N LYS A 3 4.03 15.98 -3.95
CA LYS A 3 2.90 16.25 -4.85
C LYS A 3 2.30 15.01 -5.52
N SER A 4 3.15 14.07 -5.94
CA SER A 4 2.70 12.78 -6.50
C SER A 4 1.95 11.96 -5.45
N MET A 5 2.51 11.84 -4.25
CA MET A 5 1.83 11.16 -3.13
C MET A 5 0.49 11.82 -2.76
N ALA A 6 0.41 13.15 -2.82
CA ALA A 6 -0.81 13.88 -2.53
C ALA A 6 -1.92 13.59 -3.56
N ASN A 7 -1.57 13.57 -4.84
CA ASN A 7 -2.48 13.19 -5.92
C ASN A 7 -2.93 11.73 -5.77
N ASP A 8 -2.02 10.80 -5.48
CA ASP A 8 -2.36 9.39 -5.28
C ASP A 8 -3.37 9.19 -4.13
N ILE A 9 -3.20 9.95 -3.04
CA ILE A 9 -4.16 9.93 -1.92
C ILE A 9 -5.49 10.51 -2.37
N LYS A 10 -5.49 11.66 -3.04
CA LYS A 10 -6.70 12.32 -3.54
C LYS A 10 -7.52 11.40 -4.46
N ASP A 11 -6.88 10.77 -5.43
CA ASP A 11 -7.54 9.91 -6.42
C ASP A 11 -8.23 8.72 -5.73
N ARG A 12 -7.59 8.18 -4.69
CA ARG A 12 -8.16 7.08 -3.88
C ARG A 12 -9.38 7.50 -3.06
N PHE A 13 -9.34 8.67 -2.44
CA PHE A 13 -10.51 9.22 -1.75
C PHE A 13 -11.64 9.55 -2.73
N SER A 14 -11.29 10.04 -3.93
CA SER A 14 -12.24 10.33 -5.00
C SER A 14 -12.97 9.07 -5.48
N ASN A 15 -12.28 7.92 -5.56
CA ASN A 15 -12.89 6.63 -5.88
C ASN A 15 -13.95 6.15 -4.87
N ILE A 16 -13.93 6.70 -3.65
CA ILE A 16 -14.89 6.39 -2.58
C ILE A 16 -15.94 7.53 -2.45
N GLY A 17 -15.90 8.52 -3.35
CA GLY A 17 -16.83 9.65 -3.37
C GLY A 17 -16.47 10.80 -2.43
N VAL A 18 -15.23 10.85 -1.92
CA VAL A 18 -14.74 11.97 -1.11
C VAL A 18 -13.82 12.84 -1.96
N ASP A 19 -14.26 14.09 -2.20
CA ASP A 19 -13.42 15.09 -2.85
C ASP A 19 -12.52 15.77 -1.82
N LEU A 20 -11.21 15.62 -2.01
CA LEU A 20 -10.18 16.24 -1.18
C LEU A 20 -9.32 17.17 -2.03
N SER A 21 -8.89 18.28 -1.43
CA SER A 21 -7.91 19.17 -2.07
C SER A 21 -6.51 18.55 -2.04
N ALA A 22 -5.87 18.44 -3.21
CA ALA A 22 -4.49 17.97 -3.31
C ALA A 22 -3.52 18.90 -2.56
N ASP A 23 -3.78 20.21 -2.55
CA ASP A 23 -2.96 21.20 -1.86
C ASP A 23 -3.00 21.02 -0.33
N ASP A 24 -4.17 20.68 0.22
CA ASP A 24 -4.32 20.42 1.65
C ASP A 24 -3.57 19.15 2.08
N ILE A 25 -3.67 18.09 1.26
CA ILE A 25 -2.94 16.83 1.46
C ILE A 25 -1.43 17.09 1.38
N GLU A 26 -0.97 17.84 0.36
CA GLU A 26 0.44 18.17 0.16
C GLU A 26 1.01 18.98 1.33
N SER A 27 0.32 20.05 1.76
CA SER A 27 0.72 20.87 2.91
C SER A 27 0.86 20.05 4.19
N ARG A 28 -0.02 19.06 4.36
CA ARG A 28 -0.01 18.19 5.54
C ARG A 28 1.10 17.15 5.49
N LEU A 29 1.32 16.52 4.34
CA LEU A 29 2.46 15.62 4.11
C LEU A 29 3.78 16.35 4.29
N ASP A 30 3.90 17.56 3.74
CA ASP A 30 5.10 18.38 3.88
C ASP A 30 5.41 18.65 5.35
N LYS A 31 4.44 19.13 6.13
CA LYS A 31 4.63 19.33 7.59
C LYS A 31 5.12 18.06 8.29
N LEU A 32 4.54 16.91 8.00
CA LEU A 32 4.96 15.63 8.61
C LEU A 32 6.39 15.26 8.24
N ILE A 33 6.77 15.40 6.96
CA ILE A 33 8.08 14.98 6.46
C ILE A 33 9.16 16.01 6.80
N THR A 34 8.91 17.31 6.58
CA THR A 34 9.92 18.36 6.70
C THR A 34 10.09 18.82 8.14
N LYS A 35 8.98 19.15 8.82
CA LYS A 35 8.97 19.70 10.17
C LYS A 35 9.05 18.61 11.24
N PHE A 36 8.22 17.57 11.12
CA PHE A 36 8.18 16.50 12.12
C PHE A 36 9.15 15.35 11.83
N LYS A 37 9.84 15.38 10.69
CA LYS A 37 10.81 14.34 10.26
C LYS A 37 10.23 12.93 10.27
N VAL A 38 8.91 12.82 10.07
CA VAL A 38 8.21 11.55 9.98
C VAL A 38 8.61 10.88 8.66
N PRO A 39 8.97 9.58 8.66
CA PRO A 39 9.22 8.83 7.44
C PRO A 39 8.04 8.94 6.46
N LYS A 40 8.31 8.92 5.15
CA LYS A 40 7.29 9.15 4.11
C LYS A 40 6.09 8.19 4.24
N ASP A 41 6.35 6.93 4.57
CA ASP A 41 5.31 5.92 4.75
C ASP A 41 4.39 6.23 5.93
N GLU A 42 4.97 6.62 7.06
CA GLU A 42 4.23 6.96 8.26
C GLU A 42 3.48 8.28 8.09
N ALA A 43 4.09 9.25 7.40
CA ALA A 43 3.43 10.51 7.05
C ALA A 43 2.21 10.26 6.16
N ARG A 44 2.35 9.41 5.14
CA ARG A 44 1.25 8.98 4.28
C ARG A 44 0.13 8.30 5.07
N ARG A 45 0.48 7.31 5.90
CA ARG A 45 -0.49 6.58 6.75
C ARG A 45 -1.25 7.53 7.67
N SER A 46 -0.54 8.47 8.30
CA SER A 46 -1.11 9.46 9.20
C SER A 46 -2.11 10.38 8.49
N VAL A 47 -1.78 10.82 7.26
CA VAL A 47 -2.68 11.65 6.44
C VAL A 47 -3.94 10.89 6.03
N ILE A 48 -3.79 9.64 5.55
CA ILE A 48 -4.94 8.79 5.20
C ILE A 48 -5.83 8.57 6.42
N ASN A 49 -5.27 8.14 7.55
CA ASN A 49 -6.02 7.88 8.79
C ASN A 49 -6.76 9.13 9.29
N PHE A 50 -6.17 10.31 9.13
CA PHE A 50 -6.83 11.55 9.47
C PHE A 50 -8.08 11.80 8.62
N TYR A 51 -7.98 11.71 7.30
CA TYR A 51 -9.13 11.96 6.42
C TYR A 51 -10.18 10.85 6.52
N LEU A 52 -9.79 9.60 6.80
CA LEU A 52 -10.74 8.54 7.13
C LEU A 52 -11.57 8.89 8.36
N LYS A 53 -10.91 9.37 9.43
CA LYS A 53 -11.58 9.77 10.67
C LYS A 53 -12.48 11.00 10.47
N GLU A 54 -12.01 11.98 9.72
CA GLU A 54 -12.75 13.21 9.42
C GLU A 54 -14.05 12.91 8.64
N ASN A 55 -13.97 12.01 7.66
CA ASN A 55 -15.11 11.60 6.83
C ASN A 55 -15.92 10.43 7.40
N LYS A 56 -15.57 9.94 8.61
CA LYS A 56 -16.21 8.78 9.28
C LYS A 56 -16.22 7.51 8.41
N ILE A 57 -15.19 7.32 7.60
CA ILE A 57 -15.01 6.15 6.74
C ILE A 57 -14.27 5.08 7.51
N GLN A 58 -14.77 3.84 7.46
CA GLN A 58 -14.04 2.72 8.03
C GLN A 58 -12.82 2.40 7.16
N SER A 59 -11.67 2.19 7.79
CA SER A 59 -10.44 1.86 7.08
C SER A 59 -10.62 0.68 6.13
N GLU A 60 -11.34 -0.37 6.56
CA GLU A 60 -11.63 -1.52 5.71
C GLU A 60 -12.34 -1.16 4.40
N ASP A 61 -13.32 -0.26 4.44
CA ASP A 61 -14.04 0.16 3.23
C ASP A 61 -13.13 0.92 2.28
N PHE A 62 -12.26 1.78 2.83
CA PHE A 62 -11.27 2.50 2.03
C PHE A 62 -10.30 1.56 1.33
N TYR A 63 -9.73 0.61 2.07
CA TYR A 63 -8.78 -0.34 1.49
C TYR A 63 -9.47 -1.32 0.52
N LYS A 64 -10.71 -1.76 0.78
CA LYS A 64 -11.45 -2.66 -0.13
C LYS A 64 -11.85 -1.97 -1.44
N LEU A 65 -12.42 -0.78 -1.37
CA LEU A 65 -12.89 -0.05 -2.55
C LEU A 65 -11.72 0.51 -3.37
N SER A 66 -10.66 0.98 -2.71
CA SER A 66 -9.45 1.42 -3.42
C SER A 66 -8.63 0.28 -4.00
N ALA A 67 -8.69 -0.93 -3.42
CA ALA A 67 -8.03 -2.13 -3.95
C ALA A 67 -8.66 -2.65 -5.25
N GLN A 68 -9.94 -2.39 -5.49
CA GLN A 68 -10.59 -2.70 -6.77
C GLN A 68 -10.16 -1.73 -7.88
N ALA A 69 -9.71 -0.54 -7.52
CA ALA A 69 -9.29 0.51 -8.44
C ALA A 69 -7.76 0.59 -8.64
N SER A 70 -6.96 -0.16 -7.86
CA SER A 70 -5.50 -0.13 -8.00
C SER A 70 -5.02 -0.91 -9.22
N GLU A 71 -4.27 -0.22 -10.08
CA GLU A 71 -3.72 -0.77 -11.32
C GLU A 71 -2.87 -2.02 -11.05
N ILE A 72 -3.04 -3.05 -11.88
CA ILE A 72 -2.22 -4.26 -11.83
C ILE A 72 -0.93 -3.97 -12.55
N VAL A 73 0.19 -4.00 -11.82
CA VAL A 73 1.52 -3.71 -12.34
C VAL A 73 2.33 -5.00 -12.39
N SER A 74 3.09 -5.18 -13.47
CA SER A 74 4.01 -6.31 -13.62
C SER A 74 5.21 -6.13 -12.69
N ILE A 75 5.79 -7.23 -12.19
CA ILE A 75 6.90 -7.16 -11.24
C ILE A 75 8.09 -6.36 -11.79
N LYS A 76 8.36 -6.48 -13.09
CA LYS A 76 9.45 -5.75 -13.76
C LYS A 76 9.25 -4.24 -13.83
N ASP A 77 7.99 -3.78 -13.82
CA ASP A 77 7.65 -2.37 -13.94
C ASP A 77 7.64 -1.64 -12.59
N ILE A 78 7.75 -2.37 -11.47
CA ILE A 78 7.89 -1.82 -10.12
C ILE A 78 9.28 -1.19 -10.00
N LYS A 79 9.37 0.12 -10.25
CA LYS A 79 10.64 0.89 -10.24
C LYS A 79 10.73 1.91 -9.12
N GLU A 80 9.61 2.30 -8.54
CA GLU A 80 9.56 3.31 -7.49
C GLU A 80 9.11 2.69 -6.18
N GLU A 81 9.68 3.20 -5.08
CA GLU A 81 9.26 2.83 -3.74
C GLU A 81 7.98 3.56 -3.34
N ASN A 82 7.23 2.98 -2.41
CA ASN A 82 6.04 3.58 -1.79
C ASN A 82 4.89 3.87 -2.77
N GLN A 83 4.81 3.10 -3.85
CA GLN A 83 3.63 3.07 -4.72
C GLN A 83 2.62 2.07 -4.18
N TRP A 84 1.33 2.34 -4.40
CA TRP A 84 0.28 1.37 -4.06
C TRP A 84 -0.24 0.74 -5.33
N ILE A 85 0.12 -0.52 -5.51
CA ILE A 85 -0.13 -1.26 -6.75
C ILE A 85 -0.82 -2.58 -6.43
N SER A 86 -1.39 -3.19 -7.46
CA SER A 86 -1.80 -4.58 -7.39
C SER A 86 -0.77 -5.45 -8.11
N VAL A 87 -0.34 -6.55 -7.50
CA VAL A 87 0.59 -7.51 -8.11
C VAL A 87 -0.08 -8.86 -8.23
N LYS A 88 -0.11 -9.41 -9.44
CA LYS A 88 -0.59 -10.77 -9.69
C LYS A 88 0.61 -11.68 -9.92
N GLY A 89 0.75 -12.71 -9.09
CA GLY A 89 1.90 -13.60 -9.20
C GLY A 89 1.73 -14.89 -8.41
N LYS A 90 2.67 -15.81 -8.61
CA LYS A 90 2.79 -17.08 -7.91
C LYS A 90 3.80 -16.97 -6.78
N ILE A 91 3.48 -17.50 -5.61
CA ILE A 91 4.45 -17.63 -4.53
C ILE A 91 5.48 -18.69 -4.93
N VAL A 92 6.71 -18.25 -5.16
CA VAL A 92 7.82 -19.10 -5.61
C VAL A 92 8.50 -19.75 -4.41
N GLN A 93 8.64 -19.01 -3.31
CA GLN A 93 9.35 -19.45 -2.12
C GLN A 93 8.85 -18.69 -0.89
N LEU A 94 8.81 -19.36 0.26
CA LEU A 94 8.60 -18.82 1.59
C LEU A 94 9.82 -19.16 2.45
N TRP A 95 10.15 -18.28 3.38
CA TRP A 95 11.19 -18.51 4.39
C TRP A 95 10.64 -18.36 5.79
N ASP A 96 11.34 -18.94 6.76
CA ASP A 96 11.04 -18.81 8.17
C ASP A 96 11.14 -17.34 8.61
N ALA A 97 10.09 -16.87 9.29
CA ALA A 97 10.04 -15.52 9.81
C ALA A 97 11.04 -15.36 10.97
N LEU A 98 12.06 -14.53 10.78
CA LEU A 98 13.10 -14.28 11.78
C LEU A 98 12.66 -13.36 12.94
N HIS A 99 11.48 -12.72 12.83
CA HIS A 99 10.99 -11.76 13.81
C HIS A 99 9.49 -11.93 14.06
N ASP A 100 9.05 -11.79 15.31
CA ASP A 100 7.67 -12.08 15.72
C ASP A 100 6.62 -11.16 15.06
N SER A 101 7.00 -9.95 14.66
CA SER A 101 6.11 -9.04 13.91
C SER A 101 5.87 -9.45 12.45
N ILE A 102 6.70 -10.35 11.91
CA ILE A 102 6.59 -10.85 10.54
C ILE A 102 5.75 -12.13 10.56
N SER A 103 4.70 -12.16 9.76
CA SER A 103 3.87 -13.35 9.56
C SER A 103 4.49 -14.29 8.52
N GLN A 104 4.86 -13.75 7.36
CA GLN A 104 5.48 -14.53 6.28
C GLN A 104 6.44 -13.64 5.50
N VAL A 105 7.53 -14.21 4.99
CA VAL A 105 8.45 -13.55 4.06
C VAL A 105 8.74 -14.52 2.92
N GLY A 106 8.81 -14.03 1.69
CA GLY A 106 8.89 -14.90 0.53
C GLY A 106 9.21 -14.19 -0.78
N LEU A 107 9.23 -14.96 -1.87
CA LEU A 107 9.27 -14.49 -3.24
C LEU A 107 7.91 -14.69 -3.90
N ILE A 108 7.44 -13.65 -4.57
CA ILE A 108 6.36 -13.73 -5.54
C ILE A 108 6.95 -13.50 -6.94
N GLY A 109 6.47 -14.25 -7.92
CA GLY A 109 6.94 -14.19 -9.30
C GLY A 109 5.80 -14.18 -10.31
N ASP A 110 5.99 -13.47 -11.41
CA ASP A 110 5.12 -13.45 -12.58
C ASP A 110 5.95 -13.78 -13.84
N GLU A 111 5.39 -13.57 -15.03
CA GLU A 111 6.09 -13.80 -16.30
C GLU A 111 7.24 -12.81 -16.56
N THR A 112 7.30 -11.71 -15.80
CA THR A 112 8.25 -10.61 -15.98
C THR A 112 9.42 -10.66 -15.00
N GLY A 113 9.26 -11.29 -13.84
CA GLY A 113 10.32 -11.44 -12.85
C GLY A 113 9.85 -11.94 -11.48
N THR A 114 10.70 -11.76 -10.48
CA THR A 114 10.42 -12.12 -9.08
C THR A 114 10.79 -10.98 -8.14
N ILE A 115 9.99 -10.76 -7.09
CA ILE A 115 10.25 -9.75 -6.06
C ILE A 115 10.02 -10.33 -4.66
N LYS A 116 10.79 -9.85 -3.68
CA LYS A 116 10.63 -10.22 -2.28
C LYS A 116 9.45 -9.50 -1.66
N PHE A 117 8.63 -10.21 -0.90
CA PHE A 117 7.54 -9.63 -0.11
C PHE A 117 7.71 -9.95 1.39
N THR A 118 7.16 -9.09 2.22
CA THR A 118 7.04 -9.28 3.67
C THR A 118 5.60 -9.04 4.09
N LYS A 119 4.96 -10.06 4.66
CA LYS A 119 3.63 -9.99 5.25
C LYS A 119 3.75 -9.80 6.76
N TRP A 120 3.18 -8.71 7.27
CA TRP A 120 3.18 -8.39 8.71
C TRP A 120 2.02 -9.07 9.44
N LYS A 121 2.22 -9.49 10.70
CA LYS A 121 1.14 -10.08 11.52
C LYS A 121 -0.02 -9.11 11.75
N SER A 122 0.27 -7.82 11.87
CA SER A 122 -0.74 -6.77 12.04
C SER A 122 -1.71 -6.62 10.86
N ALA A 123 -1.37 -7.17 9.68
CA ALA A 123 -2.28 -7.16 8.54
C ALA A 123 -3.47 -8.12 8.73
N ASN A 124 -3.36 -9.12 9.63
CA ASN A 124 -4.40 -10.12 9.90
C ASN A 124 -4.99 -10.77 8.63
N LEU A 125 -4.12 -11.06 7.65
CA LEU A 125 -4.48 -11.65 6.36
C LEU A 125 -4.29 -13.17 6.36
N PRO A 126 -5.02 -13.92 5.50
CA PRO A 126 -4.81 -15.36 5.32
C PRO A 126 -3.38 -15.72 4.93
N GLU A 127 -2.95 -16.95 5.24
CA GLU A 127 -1.63 -17.43 4.85
C GLU A 127 -1.52 -17.70 3.35
N LEU A 128 -0.37 -17.31 2.81
CA LEU A 128 0.03 -17.59 1.44
C LEU A 128 0.69 -18.97 1.37
N VAL A 129 0.49 -19.69 0.27
CA VAL A 129 1.00 -21.04 0.05
C VAL A 129 1.95 -21.05 -1.13
N GLU A 130 3.13 -21.64 -0.95
CA GLU A 130 4.08 -21.88 -2.05
C GLU A 130 3.42 -22.63 -3.20
N GLY A 131 3.75 -22.25 -4.43
CA GLY A 131 3.20 -22.89 -5.61
C GLY A 131 1.83 -22.37 -6.05
N LYS A 132 1.12 -21.57 -5.24
CA LYS A 132 -0.18 -20.98 -5.60
C LYS A 132 -0.05 -19.55 -6.14
N SER A 133 -0.98 -19.19 -7.02
CA SER A 133 -1.11 -17.84 -7.58
C SER A 133 -2.10 -17.00 -6.78
N TYR A 134 -1.72 -15.75 -6.54
CA TYR A 134 -2.50 -14.76 -5.79
C TYR A 134 -2.54 -13.43 -6.53
N LEU A 135 -3.58 -12.65 -6.25
CA LEU A 135 -3.65 -11.23 -6.56
C LEU A 135 -3.46 -10.48 -5.23
N LEU A 136 -2.29 -9.86 -5.07
CA LEU A 136 -2.00 -8.98 -3.96
C LEU A 136 -2.43 -7.57 -4.35
N SER A 137 -3.64 -7.19 -3.99
CA SER A 137 -4.15 -5.85 -4.28
C SER A 137 -3.73 -4.87 -3.20
N ASN A 138 -3.37 -3.67 -3.64
CA ASN A 138 -3.20 -2.52 -2.76
C ASN A 138 -2.08 -2.68 -1.72
N VAL A 139 -0.92 -3.13 -2.20
CA VAL A 139 0.29 -3.40 -1.41
C VAL A 139 1.40 -2.39 -1.66
#